data_AF-A0A962N0C8-F1
#
_entry.id   AF-A0A962N0C8-F1
#
_cell.length_a   1.000
_cell.length_b   1.000
_cell.length_c   1.000
_cell.angle_alpha   90.00
_cell.angle_beta   90.00
_cell.angle_gamma   90.00
#
_symmetry.space_group_name_H-M   'P 1'
#
loop_
_entity.id
_entity.type
_entity.pdbx_description
1 polymer ?
#
loop_
_entity_poly.entity_id
_entity_poly.type
_entity_poly.pdbx_seq_one_letter_code
_entity_poly.pdbx_strand_id
1 'polypeptide(L)' 'RSERHTFKVMPKRWIVERSFAWLEKNRRLWKNCERQLNSSLPFIHLAFLALILRRS' A
#
# COMPACT_ATOMS: atom_id res chain seq x y z
N ARG A 1 9.11 -9.94 -28.85
CA ARG A 1 8.95 -8.90 -27.80
C ARG A 1 7.78 -9.33 -26.93
N SER A 2 8.10 -9.88 -25.77
CA SER A 2 7.23 -10.67 -24.91
C SER A 2 6.02 -9.90 -24.39
N GLU A 3 4.96 -10.63 -24.07
CA GLU A 3 3.59 -10.30 -23.61
C GLU A 3 3.42 -9.28 -22.46
N ARG A 4 4.48 -8.56 -22.06
CA ARG A 4 4.52 -7.63 -20.93
C ARG A 4 3.66 -6.36 -21.11
N HIS A 5 3.08 -6.15 -22.28
CA HIS A 5 2.36 -4.92 -22.65
C HIS A 5 0.85 -5.14 -22.88
N THR A 6 0.29 -6.29 -22.48
CA THR A 6 -1.16 -6.50 -22.53
C THR A 6 -1.81 -5.99 -21.24
N PHE A 7 -2.55 -4.88 -21.32
CA PHE A 7 -3.30 -4.34 -20.19
C PHE A 7 -4.47 -5.27 -19.84
N LYS A 8 -4.30 -6.11 -18.81
CA LYS A 8 -5.38 -6.94 -18.28
C LYS A 8 -6.12 -6.18 -17.19
N VAL A 9 -7.42 -5.92 -17.40
CA VAL A 9 -8.28 -5.32 -16.38
C VAL A 9 -8.40 -6.30 -15.21
N MET A 10 -7.82 -5.93 -14.07
CA MET A 10 -7.95 -6.71 -12.84
C MET A 10 -9.15 -6.21 -12.04
N PRO A 11 -10.22 -7.02 -11.88
CA PRO A 11 -11.33 -6.65 -11.03
C PRO A 11 -10.82 -6.42 -9.60
N LYS A 12 -11.29 -5.35 -8.94
CA LYS A 12 -10.93 -4.93 -7.57
C LYS A 12 -9.53 -4.30 -7.38
N ARG A 13 -8.77 -4.03 -8.45
CA ARG A 13 -7.48 -3.31 -8.39
C ARG A 13 -7.55 -1.99 -7.62
N TRP A 14 -8.67 -1.26 -7.74
CA TRP A 14 -8.90 0.00 -7.04
C TRP A 14 -8.81 -0.10 -5.51
N ILE A 15 -9.07 -1.28 -4.92
CA ILE A 15 -9.03 -1.47 -3.45
C ILE A 15 -7.57 -1.39 -2.97
N VAL A 16 -6.66 -2.02 -3.73
CA VAL A 16 -5.23 -2.04 -3.44
C VAL A 16 -4.66 -0.64 -3.63
N GLU A 17 -4.95 0.00 -4.77
CA GLU A 17 -4.51 1.38 -5.06
C GLU A 17 -5.03 2.38 -4.03
N ARG A 18 -6.28 2.24 -3.57
CA ARG A 18 -6.84 3.09 -2.50
C ARG A 18 -6.14 2.90 -1.16
N SER A 19 -5.67 1.68 -0.87
CA SER A 19 -4.92 1.39 0.36
C SER A 19 -3.52 2.02 0.29
N PHE A 20 -2.86 1.96 -0.87
CA PHE A 20 -1.60 2.66 -1.11
C PHE A 20 -1.74 4.19 -1.06
N ALA A 21 -2.80 4.76 -1.64
CA ALA A 21 -3.05 6.20 -1.56
C ALA A 21 -3.21 6.70 -0.11
N TRP A 22 -3.79 5.89 0.78
CA TRP A 22 -3.89 6.23 2.21
C TRP A 22 -2.53 6.15 2.93
N LEU A 23 -1.70 5.17 2.57
CA LEU A 23 -0.31 5.07 3.05
C LEU A 23 0.54 6.26 2.60
N GLU A 24 0.37 6.70 1.36
CA GLU A 24 1.07 7.86 0.79
C GLU A 24 0.68 9.17 1.51
N LYS A 25 -0.60 9.33 1.87
CA LYS A 25 -1.08 10.44 2.70
C LYS A 25 -0.41 10.47 4.09
N ASN A 26 -0.08 9.29 4.63
CA ASN A 26 0.71 9.16 5.86
C ASN A 26 2.20 9.30 5.55
N ARG A 27 2.64 10.53 5.26
CA ARG A 27 4.02 10.88 4.87
C ARG A 27 5.13 10.30 5.75
N ARG A 28 4.84 10.07 7.04
CA ARG A 28 5.75 9.45 8.03
C ARG A 28 6.03 7.97 7.71
N LEU A 29 5.03 7.24 7.21
CA LEU A 29 5.17 5.84 6.81
C LEU A 29 5.96 5.73 5.50
N TRP A 30 5.62 6.56 4.51
CA TRP A 30 6.29 6.54 3.20
C TRP A 30 7.78 6.90 3.27
N LYS A 31 8.13 8.05 3.87
CA LYS A 31 9.53 8.51 3.96
C LYS A 31 10.43 7.60 4.80
N ASN A 32 9.87 6.94 5.81
CA ASN A 32 10.64 6.01 6.65
C ASN A 32 10.84 4.66 5.96
N CYS A 33 9.95 4.26 5.06
CA CYS A 33 10.08 3.02 4.31
C CYS A 33 11.27 3.06 3.33
N GLU A 34 11.51 4.20 2.69
CA GLU A 34 12.67 4.40 1.80
C GLU A 34 14.01 4.42 2.57
N ARG A 35 14.01 4.88 3.83
CA ARG A 35 15.24 5.09 4.61
C ARG A 35 15.56 3.95 5.58
N GLN A 36 14.55 3.30 6.14
CA GLN A 36 14.67 2.20 7.09
C GLN A 36 13.47 1.23 6.97
N LEU A 37 13.63 0.22 6.13
CA LEU A 37 12.63 -0.84 5.94
C LEU A 37 12.30 -1.58 7.23
N ASN A 38 13.32 -1.91 8.04
CA ASN A 38 13.14 -2.71 9.27
C ASN A 38 12.32 -1.99 10.35
N SER A 39 12.47 -0.68 10.49
CA SER A 39 11.71 0.09 11.48
C SER A 39 10.33 0.49 10.96
N SER A 40 10.16 0.65 9.65
CA SER A 40 8.88 1.04 9.03
C SER A 40 7.88 -0.10 8.85
N LEU A 41 8.35 -1.33 8.62
CA LEU A 41 7.54 -2.56 8.50
C LEU A 41 6.44 -2.68 9.58
N PRO A 42 6.75 -2.65 10.90
CA PRO A 42 5.72 -2.80 11.94
C PRO A 42 4.69 -1.67 11.91
N PHE A 43 5.09 -0.44 11.57
CA PHE A 43 4.15 0.68 11.46
C PHE A 43 3.21 0.52 10.26
N ILE A 44 3.68 -0.03 9.13
CA ILE A 44 2.83 -0.33 7.99
C ILE A 44 1.80 -1.40 8.36
N HIS A 45 2.22 -2.46 9.05
CA HIS A 45 1.30 -3.49 9.55
C HIS A 45 0.22 -2.91 10.46
N LEU A 46 0.60 -2.07 11.43
CA LEU A 46 -0.35 -1.39 12.31
C LEU A 46 -1.32 -0.49 11.52
N ALA A 47 -0.81 0.22 10.52
CA ALA A 47 -1.61 1.12 9.70
C ALA A 47 -2.67 0.35 8.87
N PHE A 48 -2.30 -0.82 8.33
CA PHE A 48 -3.26 -1.74 7.68
C PHE A 48 -4.26 -2.34 8.68
N LEU A 49 -3.80 -2.75 9.86
CA LEU A 49 -4.68 -3.29 10.91
C LEU A 49 -5.76 -2.27 11.31
N ALA A 50 -5.36 -1.02 11.54
CA ALA A 50 -6.26 0.07 11.87
C ALA A 50 -7.22 0.44 10.73
N LEU A 51 -6.82 0.21 9.48
CA LEU A 51 -7.66 0.43 8.30
C LEU A 51 -8.70 -0.67 8.14
N ILE A 52 -8.33 -1.93 8.42
CA ILE A 52 -9.26 -3.07 8.45
C ILE A 52 -10.27 -2.89 9.59
N LEU A 53 -9.79 -2.58 10.80
CA LEU A 53 -10.64 -2.36 11.99
C LEU A 53 -11.64 -1.20 11.79
N ARG A 54 -11.27 -0.14 11.07
CA ARG A 54 -12.19 0.97 10.74
C ARG A 54 -13.22 0.62 9.67
N ARG A 55 -13.03 -0.46 8.92
CA ARG A 55 -13.94 -0.91 7.87
C ARG A 55 -14.86 -2.04 8.31
N SER A 56 -14.53 -2.75 9.37
CA SER A 56 -15.39 -3.74 10.03
C SER A 56 -16.37 -3.04 10.96
#